data_AF-A0A1E2UUI0-F1
#
_entry.id   AF-A0A1E2UUI0-F1
#
_cell.length_a   1.000
_cell.length_b   1.000
_cell.length_c   1.000
_cell.angle_alpha   90.00
_cell.angle_beta   90.00
_cell.angle_gamma   90.00
#
_symmetry.space_group_name_H-M   'P 1'
#
loop_
_entity.id
_entity.type
_entity.pdbx_description
1 polymer ?
#
loop_
_entity_poly.entity_id
_entity_poly.type
_entity_poly.pdbx_seq_one_letter_code
_entity_poly.pdbx_strand_id
1 'polypeptide(L)'
;MNFATRAQSYLDGWVGDKSTPKWLEGFVSNQLPIVVAILLILLISWRAADLTWGLIPVPDVPYHRAPTETQQTASVNSSASSDTRLSKVSDLHLFGKAGAVKKPKKVDKKAPETRLNLTLHGVFVADLPENGAAIIAKGSDQKYHKVGSAIMSGVTLQAVYTDRVVLLRKGQSEVLRFPKLKNNSAPSQRRSGKSAKRTVKSTDNFGPGPVSRNPNLSKYRDMLKQEPLKVFEYVRFVPVKSRDGMKGYRILPQKNRELYNQLGVRPSDLVTAVNGVPLTNDKEAMKLMDQLKDASNLQVDIIRNGQSRTLSFDLN
;
A
#
# COMPACT_ATOMS: atom_id res chain seq x y z
N MET A 1 31.29 -92.02 -13.46
CA MET A 1 32.66 -91.67 -13.03
C MET A 1 32.85 -90.18 -13.22
N ASN A 2 33.38 -89.51 -12.21
CA ASN A 2 33.05 -88.15 -11.80
C ASN A 2 33.42 -87.03 -12.80
N PHE A 3 32.40 -86.32 -13.30
CA PHE A 3 32.52 -85.03 -14.00
C PHE A 3 32.82 -83.85 -13.04
N ALA A 4 32.94 -84.11 -11.74
CA ALA A 4 33.15 -83.08 -10.72
C ALA A 4 34.60 -82.57 -10.62
N THR A 5 35.58 -83.21 -11.26
CA THR A 5 37.01 -82.88 -11.06
C THR A 5 37.62 -82.00 -12.15
N ARG A 6 36.86 -81.60 -13.19
CA ARG A 6 37.39 -80.75 -14.30
C ARG A 6 36.86 -79.31 -14.31
N ALA A 7 35.96 -78.96 -13.40
CA ALA A 7 35.39 -77.60 -13.30
C ALA A 7 36.13 -76.69 -12.28
N GLN A 8 36.92 -77.26 -11.37
CA GLN A 8 37.66 -76.48 -10.35
C GLN A 8 38.94 -75.82 -10.88
N SER A 9 39.53 -76.29 -11.99
CA SER A 9 40.78 -75.72 -12.52
C SER A 9 40.58 -74.47 -13.40
N TYR A 10 39.36 -74.03 -13.65
CA TYR A 10 39.08 -72.82 -14.45
C TYR A 10 38.63 -71.61 -13.62
N LEU A 11 38.31 -71.79 -12.33
CA LEU A 11 37.90 -70.70 -11.44
C LEU A 11 39.05 -70.12 -10.61
N ASP A 12 40.15 -70.85 -10.41
CA ASP A 12 41.33 -70.37 -9.68
C ASP A 12 42.25 -69.44 -10.50
N GLY A 13 41.99 -69.24 -11.79
CA GLY A 13 42.77 -68.35 -12.66
C GLY A 13 42.27 -66.90 -12.73
N TRP A 14 41.08 -66.59 -12.20
CA TRP A 14 40.44 -65.27 -12.36
C TRP A 14 40.38 -64.43 -11.08
N VAL A 15 41.01 -64.90 -10.00
CA VAL A 15 41.36 -64.06 -8.84
C VAL A 15 42.87 -63.81 -8.85
N GLY A 16 43.37 -63.46 -10.05
CA GLY A 16 44.69 -62.87 -10.21
C GLY A 16 44.67 -61.46 -9.63
N ASP A 17 45.32 -61.32 -8.48
CA ASP A 17 45.92 -60.11 -7.91
C ASP A 17 45.71 -58.82 -8.74
N LYS A 18 44.53 -58.19 -8.56
CA LYS A 18 44.40 -56.77 -8.85
C LYS A 18 44.90 -56.03 -7.62
N SER A 19 46.21 -55.97 -7.48
CA SER A 19 46.87 -55.00 -6.61
C SER A 19 46.33 -53.63 -6.99
N THR A 20 45.40 -53.11 -6.18
CA THR A 20 44.99 -51.71 -6.21
C THR A 20 46.27 -50.91 -6.06
N PRO A 21 46.64 -50.07 -7.04
CA PRO A 21 47.94 -49.43 -6.98
C PRO A 21 47.93 -48.50 -5.76
N LYS A 22 48.94 -48.61 -4.87
CA LYS A 22 48.94 -47.98 -3.53
C LYS A 22 48.69 -46.46 -3.50
N TRP A 23 48.91 -45.77 -4.62
CA TRP A 23 48.56 -44.35 -4.78
C TRP A 23 47.04 -44.09 -4.81
N LEU A 24 46.26 -45.09 -5.23
CA LEU A 24 44.80 -45.07 -5.28
C LEU A 24 44.19 -45.20 -3.89
N GLU A 25 44.76 -46.02 -3.00
CA GLU A 25 44.24 -46.20 -1.64
C GLU A 25 44.45 -44.95 -0.75
N GLY A 26 45.56 -44.23 -0.93
CA GLY A 26 45.80 -42.96 -0.24
C GLY A 26 44.86 -41.84 -0.70
N PHE A 27 44.55 -41.79 -2.01
CA PHE A 27 43.62 -40.80 -2.57
C PHE A 27 42.15 -41.11 -2.21
N VAL A 28 41.76 -42.38 -2.26
CA VAL A 28 40.42 -42.88 -1.95
C VAL A 28 40.11 -42.80 -0.44
N SER A 29 41.07 -43.00 0.44
CA SER A 29 40.81 -42.93 1.90
C SER A 29 40.75 -41.50 2.45
N ASN A 30 41.55 -40.57 1.92
CA ASN A 30 41.70 -39.23 2.51
C ASN A 30 40.89 -38.14 1.79
N GLN A 31 40.78 -38.19 0.45
CA GLN A 31 40.09 -37.16 -0.33
C GLN A 31 38.62 -37.49 -0.62
N LEU A 32 38.28 -38.78 -0.70
CA LEU A 32 36.90 -39.23 -0.93
C LEU A 32 35.93 -38.81 0.19
N PRO A 33 36.23 -38.95 1.50
CA PRO A 33 35.31 -38.49 2.54
C PRO A 33 35.11 -36.97 2.51
N ILE A 34 36.12 -36.19 2.13
CA ILE A 34 36.02 -34.72 2.02
C ILE A 34 35.11 -34.34 0.85
N VAL A 35 35.30 -34.95 -0.32
CA VAL A 35 34.45 -34.69 -1.50
C VAL A 35 33.01 -35.13 -1.24
N VAL A 36 32.81 -36.29 -0.62
CA VAL A 36 31.47 -36.78 -0.22
C VAL A 36 30.83 -35.85 0.83
N ALA A 37 31.59 -35.35 1.80
CA ALA A 37 31.09 -34.40 2.79
C ALA A 37 30.67 -33.06 2.15
N ILE A 38 31.48 -32.51 1.25
CA ILE A 38 31.14 -31.29 0.50
C ILE A 38 29.87 -31.49 -0.33
N LEU A 39 29.76 -32.64 -1.00
CA LEU A 39 28.58 -32.98 -1.81
C LEU A 39 27.32 -33.13 -0.94
N LEU A 40 27.43 -33.76 0.23
CA LEU A 40 26.33 -33.86 1.20
C LEU A 40 25.92 -32.50 1.75
N ILE A 41 26.87 -31.62 2.08
CA ILE A 41 26.59 -30.25 2.57
C ILE A 41 25.85 -29.45 1.49
N LEU A 42 26.26 -29.55 0.23
CA LEU A 42 25.57 -28.91 -0.90
C LEU A 42 24.13 -29.41 -1.05
N LEU A 43 23.92 -30.72 -0.99
CA LEU A 43 22.58 -31.31 -1.07
C LEU A 43 21.68 -30.89 0.10
N ILE A 44 22.21 -30.89 1.33
CA ILE A 44 21.45 -30.46 2.52
C ILE A 44 21.10 -28.97 2.42
N SER A 45 22.05 -28.13 1.99
CA SER A 45 21.81 -26.69 1.82
C SER A 45 20.73 -26.41 0.78
N TRP A 46 20.72 -27.16 -0.33
CA TRP A 46 19.69 -27.03 -1.35
C TRP A 46 18.30 -27.43 -0.83
N ARG A 47 18.20 -28.55 -0.11
CA ARG A 47 16.93 -28.99 0.50
C ARG A 47 16.43 -28.05 1.60
N ALA A 48 17.35 -27.45 2.36
CA ALA A 48 17.02 -26.46 3.37
C ALA A 48 16.48 -25.15 2.76
N ALA A 49 16.99 -24.73 1.60
CA ALA A 49 16.50 -23.57 0.87
C ALA A 49 15.04 -23.75 0.41
N ASP A 50 14.72 -24.90 -0.18
CA ASP A 50 13.34 -25.24 -0.59
C ASP A 50 12.38 -25.25 0.61
N LEU A 51 12.82 -25.80 1.74
CA LEU A 51 12.02 -25.84 2.96
C LEU A 51 11.81 -24.44 3.56
N THR A 52 12.85 -23.60 3.50
CA THR A 52 12.80 -22.21 3.98
C THR A 52 11.86 -21.37 3.11
N TRP A 53 11.88 -21.58 1.79
CA TRP A 53 10.93 -20.91 0.88
C TRP A 53 9.49 -21.37 1.06
N GLY A 54 9.27 -22.61 1.53
CA GLY A 54 7.94 -23.12 1.88
C GLY A 54 7.39 -22.58 3.21
N LEU A 55 8.26 -22.21 4.17
CA LEU A 55 7.84 -21.69 5.47
C LEU A 55 7.58 -20.18 5.49
N ILE A 56 8.03 -19.44 4.46
CA ILE A 56 7.72 -18.01 4.31
C ILE A 56 6.35 -17.92 3.64
N PRO A 57 5.27 -17.59 4.37
CA PRO A 57 3.99 -17.32 3.75
C PRO A 57 4.20 -16.13 2.80
N VAL A 58 4.09 -16.37 1.49
CA VAL A 58 3.93 -15.30 0.54
C VAL A 58 2.63 -14.62 0.94
N PRO A 59 2.63 -13.33 1.33
CA PRO A 59 1.38 -12.64 1.57
C PRO A 59 0.61 -12.66 0.26
N ASP A 60 -0.51 -13.39 0.25
CA ASP A 60 -1.56 -13.22 -0.73
C ASP A 60 -2.00 -11.76 -0.61
N VAL A 61 -1.37 -10.90 -1.40
CA VAL A 61 -1.93 -9.58 -1.67
C VAL A 61 -3.13 -9.86 -2.56
N PRO A 62 -4.38 -9.66 -2.09
CA PRO A 62 -5.52 -9.76 -2.97
C PRO A 62 -5.34 -8.67 -4.03
N TYR A 63 -4.90 -9.08 -5.22
CA TYR A 63 -5.07 -8.29 -6.41
C TYR A 63 -6.58 -8.23 -6.63
N HIS A 64 -7.22 -7.18 -6.13
CA HIS A 64 -8.51 -6.75 -6.66
C HIS A 64 -8.26 -6.33 -8.11
N ARG A 65 -8.31 -7.31 -9.03
CA ARG A 65 -8.57 -7.00 -10.43
C ARG A 65 -9.94 -6.36 -10.46
N ALA A 66 -10.01 -5.15 -11.00
CA ALA A 66 -11.27 -4.58 -11.44
C ALA A 66 -11.98 -5.61 -12.34
N PRO A 67 -13.29 -5.82 -12.24
CA PRO A 67 -13.99 -6.68 -13.16
C PRO A 67 -13.96 -6.00 -14.53
N THR A 68 -13.08 -6.48 -15.41
CA THR A 68 -13.26 -6.24 -16.84
C THR A 68 -14.38 -7.19 -17.26
N GLU A 69 -15.58 -6.65 -17.48
CA GLU A 69 -16.63 -7.34 -18.21
C GLU A 69 -16.05 -7.79 -19.56
N THR A 70 -15.72 -9.07 -19.65
CA THR A 70 -15.48 -9.75 -20.92
C THR A 70 -16.25 -11.06 -20.83
N GLN A 71 -17.42 -11.06 -21.47
CA GLN A 71 -18.08 -12.29 -21.87
C GLN A 71 -17.11 -13.04 -22.78
N GLN A 72 -16.63 -14.20 -22.34
CA GLN A 72 -16.33 -15.27 -23.28
C GLN A 72 -16.38 -16.64 -22.62
N THR A 73 -17.28 -17.43 -23.17
CA THR A 73 -17.44 -18.88 -23.06
C THR A 73 -16.17 -19.61 -23.49
N ALA A 74 -15.63 -20.47 -22.63
CA ALA A 74 -14.94 -21.69 -23.03
C ALA A 74 -14.86 -22.68 -21.86
N SER A 75 -15.46 -23.84 -22.08
CA SER A 75 -15.37 -25.04 -21.26
C SER A 75 -13.93 -25.52 -21.10
N VAL A 76 -13.49 -25.76 -19.87
CA VAL A 76 -12.41 -26.71 -19.57
C VAL A 76 -12.88 -27.58 -18.41
N ASN A 77 -13.32 -28.79 -18.76
CA ASN A 77 -13.47 -29.90 -17.84
C ASN A 77 -12.10 -30.23 -17.22
N SER A 78 -11.85 -29.78 -16.00
CA SER A 78 -10.79 -30.33 -15.16
C SER A 78 -11.19 -30.26 -13.68
N SER A 79 -11.42 -31.45 -13.12
CA SER A 79 -11.43 -31.78 -11.67
C SER A 79 -12.63 -31.33 -10.81
N ALA A 80 -13.80 -31.96 -10.99
CA ALA A 80 -14.89 -31.95 -10.01
C ALA A 80 -14.55 -32.61 -8.65
N SER A 81 -13.32 -33.11 -8.46
CA SER A 81 -12.83 -33.78 -7.24
C SER A 81 -11.89 -32.94 -6.37
N SER A 82 -11.47 -31.75 -6.83
CA SER A 82 -10.70 -30.78 -6.04
C SER A 82 -11.62 -29.89 -5.21
N ASP A 83 -12.78 -29.54 -5.75
CA ASP A 83 -13.76 -28.65 -5.11
C ASP A 83 -14.42 -29.29 -3.86
N THR A 84 -14.64 -30.61 -3.90
CA THR A 84 -15.19 -31.38 -2.77
C THR A 84 -14.17 -31.67 -1.67
N ARG A 85 -12.86 -31.67 -1.98
CA ARG A 85 -11.80 -31.83 -0.98
C ARG A 85 -11.49 -30.51 -0.28
N LEU A 86 -11.48 -29.41 -1.03
CA LEU A 86 -11.22 -28.08 -0.48
C LEU A 86 -12.37 -27.64 0.45
N SER A 87 -13.62 -27.91 0.08
CA SER A 87 -14.79 -27.67 0.93
C SER A 87 -14.76 -28.47 2.23
N LYS A 88 -14.37 -29.75 2.20
CA LYS A 88 -14.17 -30.57 3.42
C LYS A 88 -13.08 -29.99 4.33
N VAL A 89 -12.02 -29.41 3.78
CA VAL A 89 -10.95 -28.78 4.56
C VAL A 89 -11.42 -27.44 5.17
N SER A 90 -12.20 -26.65 4.44
CA SER A 90 -12.78 -25.41 4.99
C SER A 90 -13.78 -25.68 6.13
N ASP A 91 -14.54 -26.77 6.05
CA ASP A 91 -15.52 -27.18 7.07
C ASP A 91 -14.89 -27.61 8.39
N LEU A 92 -13.61 -27.98 8.38
CA LEU A 92 -12.87 -28.31 9.60
C LEU A 92 -12.57 -27.06 10.45
N HIS A 93 -12.78 -25.85 9.93
CA HIS A 93 -12.56 -24.58 10.65
C HIS A 93 -11.23 -24.56 11.43
N LEU A 94 -10.14 -25.05 10.81
CA LEU A 94 -8.82 -25.26 11.46
C LEU A 94 -8.21 -23.99 12.06
N PHE A 95 -8.68 -22.82 11.61
CA PHE A 95 -8.24 -21.50 12.07
C PHE A 95 -9.29 -20.80 12.94
N GLY A 96 -10.31 -21.53 13.38
CA GLY A 96 -11.45 -21.04 14.16
C GLY A 96 -12.62 -20.58 13.30
N LYS A 97 -13.83 -20.64 13.87
CA LYS A 97 -15.01 -19.98 13.29
C LYS A 97 -14.93 -18.49 13.60
N ALA A 98 -14.94 -17.65 12.58
CA ALA A 98 -15.29 -16.25 12.75
C ALA A 98 -16.64 -16.20 13.48
N GLY A 99 -16.65 -15.69 14.72
CA GLY A 99 -17.87 -15.58 15.50
C GLY A 99 -18.93 -14.84 14.70
N ALA A 100 -20.18 -15.30 14.79
CA ALA A 100 -21.29 -14.75 14.02
C ALA A 100 -21.25 -13.21 14.07
N VAL A 101 -20.90 -12.59 12.93
CA VAL A 101 -21.02 -11.15 12.75
C VAL A 101 -22.50 -10.87 12.92
N LYS A 102 -22.86 -10.29 14.07
CA LYS A 102 -24.23 -9.85 14.33
C LYS A 102 -24.60 -8.96 13.15
N LYS A 103 -25.50 -9.45 12.29
CA LYS A 103 -26.03 -8.69 11.15
C LYS A 103 -26.33 -7.28 11.65
N PRO A 104 -25.64 -6.26 11.14
CA PRO A 104 -25.77 -4.94 11.72
C PRO A 104 -27.21 -4.49 11.57
N LYS A 105 -27.78 -4.03 12.68
CA LYS A 105 -29.08 -3.34 12.65
C LYS A 105 -28.97 -2.22 11.63
N LYS A 106 -29.94 -2.17 10.70
CA LYS A 106 -30.07 -1.13 9.67
C LYS A 106 -29.66 0.22 10.24
N VAL A 107 -28.62 0.80 9.66
CA VAL A 107 -28.10 2.09 10.07
C VAL A 107 -29.10 3.15 9.62
N ASP A 108 -29.72 3.85 10.59
CA ASP A 108 -30.63 4.94 10.31
C ASP A 108 -29.86 6.08 9.62
N LYS A 109 -30.17 6.34 8.35
CA LYS A 109 -29.52 7.38 7.53
C LYS A 109 -29.73 8.81 8.08
N LYS A 110 -30.63 8.99 9.06
CA LYS A 110 -30.96 10.27 9.71
C LYS A 110 -30.68 10.26 11.22
N ALA A 111 -29.61 9.61 11.65
CA ALA A 111 -29.15 9.69 13.04
C ALA A 111 -28.70 11.12 13.42
N PRO A 112 -29.05 11.63 14.61
CA PRO A 112 -28.61 12.95 15.10
C PRO A 112 -27.09 12.97 15.37
N GLU A 113 -26.48 14.17 15.37
CA GLU A 113 -25.08 14.34 15.74
C GLU A 113 -24.86 13.97 17.22
N THR A 114 -23.76 13.26 17.50
CA THR A 114 -23.43 12.86 18.88
C THR A 114 -23.06 14.07 19.72
N ARG A 115 -23.48 14.05 20.98
CA ARG A 115 -23.09 15.05 22.00
C ARG A 115 -21.96 14.56 22.89
N LEU A 116 -21.39 13.39 22.60
CA LEU A 116 -20.26 12.86 23.35
C LEU A 116 -19.01 13.71 23.07
N ASN A 117 -18.17 13.89 24.09
CA ASN A 117 -16.88 14.55 23.95
C ASN A 117 -15.84 13.58 23.34
N LEU A 118 -16.08 13.23 22.08
CA LEU A 118 -15.23 12.37 21.26
C LEU A 118 -14.75 13.15 20.04
N THR A 119 -13.53 12.85 19.61
CA THR A 119 -12.91 13.48 18.45
C THR A 119 -12.57 12.40 17.43
N LEU A 120 -13.09 12.52 16.21
CA LEU A 120 -12.76 11.60 15.12
C LEU A 120 -11.47 12.05 14.43
N HIS A 121 -10.42 11.23 14.50
CA HIS A 121 -9.12 11.51 13.88
C HIS A 121 -8.92 10.79 12.55
N GLY A 122 -9.53 9.63 12.36
CA GLY A 122 -9.39 8.86 11.14
C GLY A 122 -10.46 7.81 10.95
N VAL A 123 -10.68 7.42 9.69
CA VAL A 123 -11.59 6.34 9.28
C VAL A 123 -10.89 5.42 8.29
N PHE A 124 -11.13 4.13 8.42
CA PHE A 124 -10.73 3.08 7.49
C PHE A 124 -12.03 2.49 6.94
N VAL A 125 -12.39 2.90 5.73
CA VAL A 125 -13.63 2.47 5.07
C VAL A 125 -13.34 1.16 4.34
N ALA A 126 -14.16 0.14 4.59
CA ALA A 126 -14.21 -1.09 3.81
C ALA A 126 -15.35 -1.00 2.79
N ASP A 127 -15.45 -1.97 1.87
CA ASP A 127 -16.52 -2.01 0.85
C ASP A 127 -17.92 -1.93 1.47
N LEU A 128 -18.09 -2.55 2.64
CA LEU A 128 -19.25 -2.40 3.49
C LEU A 128 -18.89 -1.49 4.69
N PRO A 129 -19.69 -0.44 4.97
CA PRO A 129 -19.49 0.45 6.14
C PRO A 129 -19.40 -0.30 7.49
N GLU A 130 -19.96 -1.50 7.53
CA GLU A 130 -20.02 -2.41 8.68
C GLU A 130 -18.71 -3.17 8.94
N ASN A 131 -17.77 -3.16 7.98
CA ASN A 131 -16.47 -3.81 8.10
C ASN A 131 -15.32 -2.81 8.31
N GLY A 132 -15.65 -1.52 8.48
CA GLY A 132 -14.67 -0.47 8.66
C GLY A 132 -14.05 -0.41 10.05
N ALA A 133 -13.15 0.55 10.24
CA ALA A 133 -12.57 0.90 11.52
C ALA A 133 -12.36 2.42 11.64
N ALA A 134 -12.17 2.91 12.86
CA ALA A 134 -11.97 4.33 13.11
C ALA A 134 -10.95 4.58 14.22
N ILE A 135 -10.29 5.73 14.14
CA ILE A 135 -9.43 6.26 15.20
C ILE A 135 -10.22 7.36 15.90
N ILE A 136 -10.60 7.10 17.15
CA ILE A 136 -11.44 7.97 17.95
C ILE A 136 -10.67 8.33 19.22
N ALA A 137 -10.64 9.62 19.55
CA ALA A 137 -10.05 10.11 20.79
C ALA A 137 -11.10 10.53 21.80
N LYS A 138 -10.84 10.24 23.07
CA LYS A 138 -11.57 10.75 24.23
C LYS A 138 -10.62 11.65 25.01
N GLY A 139 -10.71 12.96 24.78
CA GLY A 139 -9.70 13.90 25.28
C GLY A 139 -8.34 13.65 24.62
N SER A 140 -7.33 13.28 25.41
CA SER A 140 -5.98 12.95 24.93
C SER A 140 -5.76 11.47 24.60
N ASP A 141 -6.67 10.58 25.01
CA ASP A 141 -6.55 9.14 24.77
C ASP A 141 -7.13 8.77 23.41
N GLN A 142 -6.25 8.48 22.44
CA GLN A 142 -6.59 8.16 21.06
C GLN A 142 -6.44 6.66 20.81
N LYS A 143 -7.53 6.00 20.39
CA LYS A 143 -7.55 4.54 20.18
C LYS A 143 -8.16 4.14 18.85
N TYR A 144 -7.71 2.99 18.36
CA TYR A 144 -8.24 2.33 17.18
C TYR A 144 -9.40 1.40 17.56
N HIS A 145 -10.52 1.53 16.85
CA HIS A 145 -11.75 0.77 17.08
C HIS A 145 -12.25 0.17 15.78
N LYS A 146 -12.50 -1.15 15.76
CA LYS A 146 -13.20 -1.82 14.65
C LYS A 146 -14.72 -1.69 14.82
N VAL A 147 -15.49 -1.76 13.73
CA VAL A 147 -16.95 -1.86 13.84
C VAL A 147 -17.34 -3.06 14.71
N GLY A 148 -18.35 -2.88 15.55
CA GLY A 148 -18.77 -3.80 16.59
C GLY A 148 -18.03 -3.63 17.93
N SER A 149 -16.88 -2.95 17.96
CA SER A 149 -16.13 -2.74 19.20
C SER A 149 -16.72 -1.63 20.07
N ALA A 150 -16.52 -1.76 21.39
CA ALA A 150 -16.89 -0.73 22.35
C ALA A 150 -15.85 0.40 22.34
N ILE A 151 -16.33 1.65 22.27
CA ILE A 151 -15.50 2.87 22.36
C ILE A 151 -15.44 3.35 23.81
N MET A 152 -16.58 3.32 24.50
CA MET A 152 -16.69 3.53 25.94
C MET A 152 -17.85 2.70 26.49
N SER A 153 -18.05 2.75 27.81
CA SER A 153 -19.18 2.08 28.45
C SER A 153 -20.51 2.50 27.81
N GLY A 154 -21.21 1.53 27.21
CA GLY A 154 -22.51 1.73 26.56
C GLY A 154 -22.49 2.39 25.18
N VAL A 155 -21.31 2.58 24.56
CA VAL A 155 -21.18 3.14 23.20
C VAL A 155 -20.35 2.20 22.32
N THR A 156 -20.92 1.73 21.22
CA THR A 156 -20.24 0.86 20.25
C THR A 156 -20.15 1.52 18.88
N LEU A 157 -19.13 1.15 18.10
CA LEU A 157 -19.00 1.59 16.71
C LEU A 157 -19.91 0.72 15.82
N GLN A 158 -20.88 1.32 15.13
CA GLN A 158 -21.86 0.58 14.31
C GLN A 158 -21.52 0.57 12.83
N ALA A 159 -21.06 1.69 12.28
CA ALA A 159 -20.66 1.79 10.88
C ALA A 159 -19.66 2.94 10.68
N VAL A 160 -18.83 2.81 9.65
CA VAL A 160 -17.79 3.77 9.29
C VAL A 160 -18.04 4.24 7.86
N TYR A 161 -18.11 5.56 7.68
CA TYR A 161 -18.24 6.21 6.39
C TYR A 161 -17.04 7.14 6.15
N THR A 162 -16.88 7.61 4.94
CA THR A 162 -15.75 8.47 4.54
C THR A 162 -15.71 9.80 5.30
N ASP A 163 -16.87 10.35 5.68
CA ASP A 163 -16.99 11.68 6.30
C ASP A 163 -17.43 11.66 7.78
N ARG A 164 -17.75 10.47 8.31
CA ARG A 164 -18.35 10.29 9.64
C ARG A 164 -18.28 8.84 10.11
N VAL A 165 -18.52 8.63 11.40
CA VAL A 165 -18.81 7.31 11.96
C VAL A 165 -20.17 7.32 12.63
N VAL A 166 -20.84 6.17 12.62
CA VAL A 166 -22.10 5.97 13.34
C VAL A 166 -21.82 5.15 14.59
N LEU A 167 -22.21 5.73 15.72
CA LEU A 167 -22.08 5.17 17.05
C LEU A 167 -23.45 4.67 17.50
N LEU A 168 -23.48 3.55 18.22
CA LEU A 168 -24.69 3.04 18.86
C LEU A 168 -24.57 3.28 20.37
N ARG A 169 -25.47 4.09 20.93
CA ARG A 169 -25.54 4.38 22.36
C ARG A 169 -26.92 4.02 22.89
N LYS A 170 -26.99 3.09 23.84
CA LYS A 170 -28.26 2.61 24.44
C LYS A 170 -29.33 2.26 23.38
N GLY A 171 -28.93 1.71 22.24
CA GLY A 171 -29.82 1.33 21.15
C GLY A 171 -30.19 2.46 20.17
N GLN A 172 -29.71 3.69 20.36
CA GLN A 172 -29.89 4.82 19.45
C GLN A 172 -28.63 5.06 18.62
N SER A 173 -28.81 5.29 17.32
CA SER A 173 -27.71 5.63 16.41
C SER A 173 -27.37 7.12 16.51
N GLU A 174 -26.10 7.46 16.65
CA GLU A 174 -25.59 8.84 16.70
C GLU A 174 -24.42 9.00 15.71
N VAL A 175 -24.26 10.19 15.15
CA VAL A 175 -23.21 10.49 14.17
C VAL A 175 -22.07 11.27 14.80
N LEU A 176 -20.84 10.76 14.70
CA LEU A 176 -19.62 11.52 15.01
C LEU A 176 -18.91 11.91 13.71
N ARG A 177 -18.69 13.21 13.51
CA ARG A 177 -18.00 13.75 12.34
C ARG A 177 -16.57 14.19 12.65
N PHE A 178 -15.80 14.40 11.60
CA PHE A 178 -14.50 15.05 11.73
C PHE A 178 -14.64 16.47 12.32
N PRO A 179 -13.70 16.89 13.19
CA PRO A 179 -13.67 18.25 13.72
C PRO A 179 -13.65 19.27 12.59
N LYS A 180 -14.56 20.23 12.63
CA LYS A 180 -14.51 21.40 11.74
C LYS A 180 -13.36 22.28 12.21
N LEU A 181 -12.42 22.56 11.32
CA LEU A 181 -11.42 23.59 11.56
C LEU A 181 -12.19 24.91 11.77
N LYS A 182 -12.14 25.46 12.98
CA LYS A 182 -12.58 26.82 13.22
C LYS A 182 -11.60 27.71 12.46
N ASN A 183 -11.95 28.07 11.23
CA ASN A 183 -11.31 29.19 10.58
C ASN A 183 -11.63 30.40 11.45
N ASN A 184 -10.65 30.90 12.22
CA ASN A 184 -10.66 32.27 12.72
C ASN A 184 -10.60 33.20 11.50
N SER A 185 -11.71 33.27 10.79
CA SER A 185 -12.02 34.42 9.96
C SER A 185 -12.29 35.50 10.98
N ALA A 186 -11.35 36.44 11.11
CA ALA A 186 -11.57 37.67 11.85
C ALA A 186 -12.97 38.21 11.48
N PRO A 187 -13.74 38.76 12.44
CA PRO A 187 -15.06 39.28 12.14
C PRO A 187 -14.88 40.40 11.11
N SER A 188 -15.24 40.12 9.86
CA SER A 188 -15.40 41.14 8.85
C SER A 188 -16.53 42.03 9.32
N GLN A 189 -16.13 43.17 9.87
CA GLN A 189 -16.99 44.28 10.23
C GLN A 189 -17.71 44.70 8.94
N ARG A 190 -18.92 44.19 8.74
CA ARG A 190 -19.85 44.67 7.72
C ARG A 190 -20.22 46.11 8.07
N ARG A 191 -19.40 47.06 7.59
CA ARG A 191 -19.85 48.44 7.41
C ARG A 191 -20.75 48.46 6.18
N SER A 192 -22.02 48.72 6.43
CA SER A 192 -23.02 49.10 5.44
C SER A 192 -22.56 50.38 4.72
N GLY A 193 -21.92 50.18 3.57
CA GLY A 193 -21.58 51.23 2.62
C GLY A 193 -22.51 51.17 1.42
N LYS A 194 -23.15 52.30 1.14
CA LYS A 194 -24.23 52.54 0.19
C LYS A 194 -23.82 52.28 -1.26
N SER A 195 -24.71 51.61 -1.99
CA SER A 195 -24.89 51.52 -3.45
C SER A 195 -23.91 52.25 -4.38
N ALA A 196 -23.25 51.48 -5.24
CA ALA A 196 -22.90 51.92 -6.60
C ALA A 196 -22.93 50.72 -7.55
N LYS A 197 -23.88 50.77 -8.49
CA LYS A 197 -24.01 49.91 -9.68
C LYS A 197 -22.65 49.73 -10.37
N ARG A 198 -22.23 48.48 -10.59
CA ARG A 198 -21.35 48.16 -11.73
C ARG A 198 -21.66 46.78 -12.28
N THR A 199 -21.76 46.78 -13.60
CA THR A 199 -22.32 45.78 -14.51
C THR A 199 -21.57 44.45 -14.49
N VAL A 200 -22.34 43.38 -14.48
CA VAL A 200 -21.93 41.99 -14.67
C VAL A 200 -21.55 41.78 -16.15
N LYS A 201 -20.41 41.13 -16.39
CA LYS A 201 -20.18 40.34 -17.61
C LYS A 201 -19.93 38.91 -17.16
N SER A 202 -20.92 38.06 -17.40
CA SER A 202 -20.90 36.62 -17.12
C SER A 202 -19.93 35.92 -18.08
N THR A 203 -19.11 35.03 -17.53
CA THR A 203 -18.81 33.76 -18.19
C THR A 203 -19.04 32.68 -17.14
N ASP A 204 -19.98 31.82 -17.46
CA ASP A 204 -20.47 30.72 -16.67
C ASP A 204 -19.35 29.76 -16.25
N ASN A 205 -19.38 29.32 -14.99
CA ASN A 205 -19.09 27.94 -14.63
C ASN A 205 -19.65 27.65 -13.22
N PHE A 206 -20.69 26.82 -13.22
CA PHE A 206 -21.47 26.39 -12.06
C PHE A 206 -20.91 25.05 -11.55
N GLY A 207 -20.46 25.00 -10.29
CA GLY A 207 -20.09 23.77 -9.59
C GLY A 207 -19.40 24.06 -8.26
N PRO A 208 -19.64 23.29 -7.18
CA PRO A 208 -18.94 23.49 -5.91
C PRO A 208 -17.52 22.91 -6.00
N GLY A 209 -16.64 23.63 -6.70
CA GLY A 209 -15.21 23.32 -6.73
C GLY A 209 -14.54 23.74 -5.43
N PRO A 210 -13.52 22.99 -4.95
CA PRO A 210 -12.69 23.49 -3.88
C PRO A 210 -12.07 24.80 -4.34
N VAL A 211 -12.10 25.82 -3.48
CA VAL A 211 -11.30 27.03 -3.68
C VAL A 211 -9.84 26.58 -3.58
N SER A 212 -9.26 26.14 -4.70
CA SER A 212 -7.82 26.13 -4.86
C SER A 212 -7.42 27.58 -4.73
N ARG A 213 -6.93 27.96 -3.54
CA ARG A 213 -5.99 29.07 -3.46
C ARG A 213 -4.82 28.61 -4.32
N ASN A 214 -4.83 28.90 -5.62
CA ASN A 214 -3.67 28.70 -6.46
C ASN A 214 -2.57 29.58 -5.83
N PRO A 215 -1.59 28.97 -5.16
CA PRO A 215 -0.46 29.73 -4.64
C PRO A 215 0.27 30.27 -5.86
N ASN A 216 0.36 31.59 -5.97
CA ASN A 216 1.22 32.19 -6.98
C ASN A 216 2.68 31.93 -6.56
N LEU A 217 3.42 31.23 -7.41
CA LEU A 217 4.81 30.83 -7.19
C LEU A 217 5.78 31.64 -8.08
N SER A 218 5.37 32.81 -8.59
CA SER A 218 6.17 33.68 -9.47
C SER A 218 7.59 33.93 -8.95
N LYS A 219 7.77 34.09 -7.63
CA LYS A 219 9.09 34.25 -6.98
C LYS A 219 10.06 33.10 -7.28
N TYR A 220 9.57 31.89 -7.54
CA TYR A 220 10.38 30.70 -7.79
C TYR A 220 10.56 30.39 -9.28
N ARG A 221 9.90 31.15 -10.17
CA ARG A 221 10.01 30.97 -11.63
C ARG A 221 11.45 31.15 -12.11
N ASP A 222 12.09 32.23 -11.68
CA ASP A 222 13.45 32.55 -12.14
C ASP A 222 14.46 31.50 -11.62
N MET A 223 14.23 30.98 -10.40
CA MET A 223 14.98 29.84 -9.86
C MET A 223 14.79 28.59 -10.73
N LEU A 224 13.56 28.19 -11.06
CA LEU A 224 13.30 27.01 -11.89
C LEU A 224 13.85 27.15 -13.32
N LYS A 225 13.92 28.38 -13.84
CA LYS A 225 14.51 28.71 -15.14
C LYS A 225 16.03 28.58 -15.18
N GLN A 226 16.69 29.23 -14.23
CA GLN A 226 18.15 29.37 -14.24
C GLN A 226 18.84 28.17 -13.57
N GLU A 227 18.28 27.71 -12.46
CA GLU A 227 18.91 26.72 -11.57
C GLU A 227 17.85 25.76 -10.98
N PRO A 228 17.22 24.90 -11.81
CA PRO A 228 16.15 24.01 -11.36
C PRO A 228 16.57 23.09 -10.20
N LEU A 229 17.87 22.78 -10.07
CA LEU A 229 18.41 21.98 -8.97
C LEU A 229 18.35 22.69 -7.61
N LYS A 230 18.26 24.03 -7.54
CA LYS A 230 18.09 24.77 -6.27
C LYS A 230 16.79 24.43 -5.55
N VAL A 231 15.82 23.83 -6.23
CA VAL A 231 14.58 23.33 -5.59
C VAL A 231 14.89 22.36 -4.44
N PHE A 232 16.00 21.61 -4.50
CA PHE A 232 16.43 20.68 -3.45
C PHE A 232 16.84 21.36 -2.13
N GLU A 233 17.12 22.67 -2.14
CA GLU A 233 17.40 23.45 -0.92
C GLU A 233 16.13 23.78 -0.13
N TYR A 234 14.99 23.87 -0.83
CA TYR A 234 13.70 24.23 -0.26
C TYR A 234 12.84 23.02 0.08
N VAL A 235 12.99 21.93 -0.67
CA VAL A 235 12.23 20.70 -0.47
C VAL A 235 13.11 19.47 -0.65
N ARG A 236 12.87 18.46 0.18
CA ARG A 236 13.53 17.16 0.05
C ARG A 236 12.60 16.19 -0.66
N PHE A 237 13.09 15.57 -1.72
CA PHE A 237 12.40 14.49 -2.41
C PHE A 237 12.94 13.15 -1.93
N VAL A 238 12.06 12.28 -1.44
CA VAL A 238 12.41 10.93 -0.98
C VAL A 238 11.73 9.92 -1.91
N PRO A 239 12.49 9.09 -2.64
CA PRO A 239 11.90 8.11 -3.54
C PRO A 239 11.13 7.05 -2.75
N VAL A 240 9.95 6.71 -3.22
CA VAL A 240 9.11 5.64 -2.65
C VAL A 240 9.05 4.50 -3.65
N LYS A 241 9.57 3.34 -3.25
CA LYS A 241 9.61 2.12 -4.07
C LYS A 241 8.61 1.08 -3.55
N SER A 242 8.19 0.19 -4.44
CA SER A 242 7.35 -0.96 -4.18
C SER A 242 7.90 -2.19 -4.92
N ARG A 243 7.23 -3.33 -4.81
CA ARG A 243 7.66 -4.59 -5.44
C ARG A 243 7.72 -4.48 -6.96
N ASP A 244 6.84 -3.66 -7.54
CA ASP A 244 6.70 -3.44 -8.98
C ASP A 244 7.55 -2.28 -9.51
N GLY A 245 8.39 -1.65 -8.67
CA GLY A 245 9.25 -0.53 -9.05
C GLY A 245 9.00 0.76 -8.25
N MET A 246 9.48 1.89 -8.78
CA MET A 246 9.34 3.19 -8.11
C MET A 246 7.93 3.77 -8.34
N LYS A 247 7.28 4.18 -7.24
CA LYS A 247 5.91 4.72 -7.24
C LYS A 247 5.84 6.24 -7.33
N GLY A 248 6.94 6.94 -7.05
CA GLY A 248 6.98 8.40 -6.98
C GLY A 248 7.92 8.92 -5.92
N TYR A 249 7.77 10.21 -5.60
CA TYR A 249 8.58 10.89 -4.59
C TYR A 249 7.70 11.51 -3.49
N ARG A 250 8.08 11.31 -2.23
CA ARG A 250 7.52 12.02 -1.10
C ARG A 250 8.23 13.36 -0.93
N ILE A 251 7.47 14.44 -0.77
CA ILE A 251 8.01 15.78 -0.52
C ILE A 251 8.05 16.02 1.00
N LEU A 252 9.23 16.38 1.51
CA LEU A 252 9.43 16.77 2.90
C LEU A 252 9.98 18.21 2.97
N PRO A 253 9.64 18.96 4.03
CA PRO A 253 10.17 20.31 4.22
C PRO A 253 11.67 20.29 4.51
N GLN A 254 12.40 21.30 4.02
CA GLN A 254 13.79 21.58 4.39
C GLN A 254 13.88 22.73 5.41
N LYS A 255 15.10 23.26 5.63
CA LYS A 255 15.35 24.42 6.50
C LYS A 255 14.46 25.61 6.13
N ASN A 256 14.38 25.95 4.84
CA ASN A 256 13.45 26.98 4.35
C ASN A 256 12.10 26.35 3.97
N ARG A 257 11.07 26.61 4.79
CA ARG A 257 9.73 26.02 4.62
C ARG A 257 8.78 26.84 3.74
N GLU A 258 9.20 28.00 3.24
CA GLU A 258 8.31 28.92 2.49
C GLU A 258 7.68 28.24 1.28
N LEU A 259 8.49 27.68 0.37
CA LEU A 259 8.02 27.00 -0.83
C LEU A 259 7.13 25.80 -0.47
N TYR A 260 7.57 24.98 0.49
CA TYR A 260 6.82 23.81 0.95
C TYR A 260 5.42 24.18 1.46
N ASN A 261 5.31 25.26 2.24
CA ASN A 261 4.05 25.73 2.77
C ASN A 261 3.15 26.32 1.67
N GLN A 262 3.73 27.05 0.73
CA GLN A 262 3.00 27.62 -0.40
C GLN A 262 2.44 26.54 -1.31
N LEU A 263 3.20 25.47 -1.58
CA LEU A 263 2.74 24.34 -2.39
C LEU A 263 1.50 23.63 -1.82
N GLY A 264 1.15 23.84 -0.54
CA GLY A 264 -0.01 23.18 0.08
C GLY A 264 0.11 21.65 0.14
N VAL A 265 1.33 21.15 -0.02
CA VAL A 265 1.68 19.72 0.10
C VAL A 265 1.78 19.34 1.58
N ARG A 266 1.58 18.05 1.85
CA ARG A 266 1.60 17.47 3.20
C ARG A 266 2.69 16.39 3.27
N PRO A 267 3.23 16.11 4.47
CA PRO A 267 4.31 15.12 4.60
C PRO A 267 3.91 13.70 4.18
N SER A 268 2.61 13.41 4.11
CA SER A 268 2.06 12.13 3.67
C SER A 268 1.77 12.07 2.17
N ASP A 269 2.02 13.13 1.42
CA ASP A 269 1.76 13.17 -0.02
C ASP A 269 2.84 12.41 -0.79
N LEU A 270 2.40 11.64 -1.78
CA LEU A 270 3.28 10.97 -2.74
C LEU A 270 3.05 11.59 -4.11
N VAL A 271 4.04 12.27 -4.67
CA VAL A 271 3.99 12.81 -6.02
C VAL A 271 4.22 11.70 -7.03
N THR A 272 3.27 11.53 -7.93
CA THR A 272 3.30 10.49 -8.97
C THR A 272 3.60 11.05 -10.35
N ALA A 273 3.24 12.31 -10.62
CA ALA A 273 3.54 12.98 -11.88
C ALA A 273 3.62 14.51 -11.71
N VAL A 274 4.35 15.17 -12.62
CA VAL A 274 4.40 16.63 -12.71
C VAL A 274 4.32 17.03 -14.18
N ASN A 275 3.40 17.93 -14.53
CA ASN A 275 3.12 18.35 -15.90
C ASN A 275 2.92 17.17 -16.86
N GLY A 276 2.26 16.10 -16.39
CA GLY A 276 2.04 14.87 -17.15
C GLY A 276 3.27 13.95 -17.29
N VAL A 277 4.45 14.36 -16.76
CA VAL A 277 5.63 13.50 -16.70
C VAL A 277 5.50 12.58 -15.48
N PRO A 278 5.37 11.25 -15.66
CA PRO A 278 5.38 10.32 -14.53
C PRO A 278 6.73 10.39 -13.81
N LEU A 279 6.69 10.23 -12.49
CA LEU A 279 7.89 10.19 -11.66
C LEU A 279 8.18 8.76 -11.20
N THR A 280 8.15 7.83 -12.16
CA THR A 280 8.30 6.39 -11.90
C THR A 280 9.74 5.89 -12.09
N ASN A 281 10.63 6.74 -12.59
CA ASN A 281 12.06 6.49 -12.67
C ASN A 281 12.87 7.79 -12.68
N ASP A 282 14.17 7.68 -12.35
CA ASP A 282 15.05 8.84 -12.22
C ASP A 282 15.29 9.56 -13.56
N LYS A 283 15.20 8.87 -14.71
CA LYS A 283 15.39 9.46 -16.04
C LYS A 283 14.27 10.44 -16.38
N GLU A 284 13.02 10.05 -16.11
CA GLU A 284 11.85 10.93 -16.27
C GLU A 284 11.93 12.15 -15.36
N ALA A 285 12.38 11.97 -14.11
CA ALA A 285 12.59 13.07 -13.18
C ALA A 285 13.63 14.08 -13.68
N MET A 286 14.70 13.62 -14.33
CA MET A 286 15.68 14.53 -14.97
C MET A 286 15.11 15.24 -16.18
N LYS A 287 14.32 14.55 -17.02
CA LYS A 287 13.62 15.17 -18.16
C LYS A 287 12.66 16.26 -17.72
N LEU A 288 11.95 16.05 -16.61
CA LEU A 288 11.06 17.05 -16.03
C LEU A 288 11.81 18.34 -15.68
N MET A 289 13.04 18.26 -15.16
CA MET A 289 13.80 19.46 -14.80
C MET A 289 14.11 20.36 -16.00
N ASP A 290 14.31 19.77 -17.17
CA ASP A 290 14.51 20.54 -18.39
C ASP A 290 13.21 21.23 -18.83
N GLN A 291 12.08 20.50 -18.77
CA GLN A 291 10.76 21.04 -19.10
C GLN A 291 10.26 22.13 -18.13
N LEU A 292 10.71 22.10 -16.87
CA LEU A 292 10.36 23.11 -15.88
C LEU A 292 10.91 24.50 -16.19
N LYS A 293 11.96 24.60 -17.02
CA LYS A 293 12.55 25.89 -17.40
C LYS A 293 11.57 26.75 -18.21
N ASP A 294 10.81 26.11 -19.09
CA ASP A 294 9.87 26.81 -19.99
C ASP A 294 8.42 26.80 -19.46
N ALA A 295 8.18 26.17 -18.31
CA ALA A 295 6.85 26.04 -17.75
C ALA A 295 6.34 27.36 -17.16
N SER A 296 5.16 27.79 -17.59
CA SER A 296 4.40 28.90 -16.97
C SER A 296 3.43 28.42 -15.90
N ASN A 297 3.09 27.13 -15.91
CA ASN A 297 2.18 26.49 -14.98
C ASN A 297 2.79 25.18 -14.49
N LEU A 298 2.49 24.83 -13.25
CA LEU A 298 2.92 23.59 -12.63
C LEU A 298 1.69 22.79 -12.19
N GLN A 299 1.51 21.60 -12.76
CA GLN A 299 0.51 20.63 -12.36
C GLN A 299 1.21 19.47 -11.67
N VAL A 300 0.82 19.17 -10.45
CA VAL A 300 1.43 18.11 -9.62
C VAL A 300 0.36 17.11 -9.23
N ASP A 301 0.49 15.90 -9.73
CA ASP A 301 -0.37 14.79 -9.35
C ASP A 301 0.20 14.10 -8.11
N ILE A 302 -0.64 14.00 -7.09
CA ILE A 302 -0.28 13.44 -5.79
C ILE A 302 -1.28 12.37 -5.36
N ILE A 303 -0.80 11.42 -4.55
CA ILE A 303 -1.63 10.55 -3.74
C ILE A 303 -1.61 11.08 -2.32
N ARG A 304 -2.78 11.51 -1.83
CA ARG A 304 -2.99 11.99 -0.45
C ARG A 304 -4.02 11.11 0.22
N ASN A 305 -3.62 10.44 1.30
CA ASN A 305 -4.47 9.49 2.03
C ASN A 305 -5.06 8.40 1.11
N GLY A 306 -4.27 7.91 0.15
CA GLY A 306 -4.70 6.89 -0.81
C GLY A 306 -5.57 7.40 -1.98
N GLN A 307 -5.89 8.69 -2.04
CA GLN A 307 -6.67 9.28 -3.13
C GLN A 307 -5.79 10.12 -4.05
N SER A 308 -5.97 9.97 -5.36
CA SER A 308 -5.34 10.84 -6.35
C SER A 308 -5.92 12.25 -6.28
N ARG A 309 -5.04 13.25 -6.32
CA ARG A 309 -5.37 14.67 -6.36
C ARG A 309 -4.39 15.38 -7.26
N THR A 310 -4.84 16.45 -7.89
CA THR A 310 -4.00 17.31 -8.70
C THR A 310 -3.92 18.68 -8.06
N LEU A 311 -2.70 19.18 -7.90
CA LEU A 311 -2.42 20.54 -7.45
C LEU A 311 -1.94 21.36 -8.65
N SER A 312 -2.44 22.58 -8.78
CA SER A 312 -2.07 23.48 -9.87
C SER A 312 -1.50 24.77 -9.30
N PHE A 313 -0.37 25.21 -9.86
CA PHE A 313 0.33 26.42 -9.44
C PHE A 313 0.63 27.27 -10.67
N ASP A 314 0.44 28.56 -10.51
CA ASP A 314 0.82 29.56 -11.50
C ASP A 314 2.25 30.03 -11.19
N LEU A 315 3.10 30.06 -12.21
CA LEU A 315 4.48 30.55 -12.11
C LEU A 315 4.63 31.98 -12.66
N ASN A 316 3.54 32.61 -13.13
CA ASN A 316 3.54 33.98 -13.65
C ASN A 316 3.11 35.05 -12.64
#